data_AF-A0A2S6AL46-F1
#
_entry.id   AF-A0A2S6AL46-F1
#
_cell.length_a   1.000
_cell.length_b   1.000
_cell.length_c   1.000
_cell.angle_alpha   90.00
_cell.angle_beta   90.00
_cell.angle_gamma   90.00
#
_symmetry.space_group_name_H-M   'P 1'
#
loop_
_entity.id
_entity.type
_entity.pdbx_description
1 polymer ?
#
loop_
_entity_poly.entity_id
_entity_poly.type
_entity_poly.pdbx_seq_one_letter_code
_entity_poly.pdbx_strand_id
1 'polypeptide(L)'
;MTLLDPHRNHVSTLILSTWPKDLGKLVNHNTPEIWFAGDPKRYGVISRPGGEDLRYAYYSKARQPPRFTFTDRAEGPRSGPERSSVSGSAGYQLSRENGTVVMTSPTADPTPPRIRYGSLKDFGYPSPRKLRRTCAFIVDFALHLLSGIAIGLVVAPGFSPEALRAHDIQQIEFNPFIALGCWLAASFVDRVVIQSIVHTTIGKAIFGLVAIQPDTNRYPTFGRLLATWLFHLYLPLAILGDGIGPDDDENYFMTAVRWRDVRERNRMAG
;
A
#
# COMPACT_ATOMS: atom_id res chain seq x y z
N MET A 1 5.41 -21.90 -5.15
CA MET A 1 4.65 -22.99 -5.80
C MET A 1 5.46 -23.51 -6.97
N THR A 2 5.53 -24.83 -7.15
CA THR A 2 6.25 -25.43 -8.27
C THR A 2 5.28 -25.70 -9.41
N LEU A 3 5.57 -25.17 -10.60
CA LEU A 3 4.81 -25.47 -11.80
C LEU A 3 5.42 -26.70 -12.48
N LEU A 4 4.58 -27.71 -12.71
CA LEU A 4 4.96 -28.93 -13.39
C LEU A 4 4.27 -29.00 -14.77
N ASP A 5 4.93 -29.62 -15.73
CA ASP A 5 4.32 -29.94 -17.02
C ASP A 5 3.40 -31.18 -16.91
N PRO A 6 2.67 -31.56 -17.98
CA PRO A 6 1.82 -32.76 -17.97
C PRO A 6 2.56 -34.07 -17.66
N HIS A 7 3.87 -34.12 -17.85
CA HIS A 7 4.73 -35.28 -17.55
C HIS A 7 5.35 -35.20 -16.14
N ARG A 8 4.91 -34.25 -15.31
CA ARG A 8 5.45 -33.95 -13.98
C ARG A 8 6.91 -33.48 -13.96
N ASN A 9 7.43 -32.99 -15.08
CA ASN A 9 8.73 -32.34 -15.09
C ASN A 9 8.62 -30.92 -14.52
N HIS A 10 9.67 -30.50 -13.82
CA HIS A 10 9.77 -29.14 -13.30
C HIS A 10 9.86 -28.11 -14.45
N VAL A 11 8.94 -27.15 -14.47
CA VAL A 11 8.97 -26.03 -15.42
C VAL A 11 9.58 -24.79 -14.76
N SER A 12 9.04 -24.40 -13.61
CA SER A 12 9.47 -23.21 -12.88
C SER A 12 9.00 -23.22 -11.44
N THR A 13 9.54 -22.30 -10.64
CA THR A 13 9.03 -22.03 -9.29
C THR A 13 8.52 -20.60 -9.23
N LEU A 14 7.23 -20.47 -8.95
CA LEU A 14 6.52 -19.20 -8.93
C LEU A 14 6.24 -18.75 -7.50
N ILE A 15 6.38 -17.45 -7.28
CA ILE A 15 5.93 -16.75 -6.09
C ILE A 15 4.54 -16.18 -6.40
N LEU A 16 3.62 -16.33 -5.47
CA LEU A 16 2.24 -15.88 -5.64
C LEU A 16 2.05 -14.55 -4.93
N SER A 17 1.44 -13.59 -5.62
CA SER A 17 1.00 -12.33 -5.02
C SER A 17 -0.31 -12.57 -4.27
N THR A 18 -0.22 -13.20 -3.11
CA THR A 18 -1.37 -13.49 -2.25
C THR A 18 -0.97 -13.51 -0.78
N TRP A 19 -1.93 -13.20 0.11
CA TRP A 19 -1.71 -13.31 1.54
C TRP A 19 -1.66 -14.78 1.98
N PRO A 20 -0.87 -15.14 3.01
CA PRO A 20 -0.75 -16.52 3.48
C PRO A 20 -2.10 -17.20 3.78
N LYS A 21 -3.06 -16.45 4.36
CA LYS A 21 -4.41 -16.95 4.67
C LYS A 21 -5.26 -17.29 3.44
N ASP A 22 -4.97 -16.67 2.31
CA ASP A 22 -5.71 -16.88 1.05
C ASP A 22 -5.03 -17.93 0.16
N LEU A 23 -3.83 -18.40 0.53
CA LEU A 23 -3.11 -19.45 -0.20
C LEU A 23 -3.89 -20.77 -0.20
N GLY A 24 -4.51 -21.14 0.92
CA GLY A 24 -5.34 -22.36 1.04
C GLY A 24 -6.61 -22.34 0.19
N LYS A 25 -7.05 -21.14 -0.23
CA LYS A 25 -8.13 -20.99 -1.22
C LYS A 25 -7.64 -21.27 -2.63
N LEU A 26 -6.35 -21.19 -2.91
CA LEU A 26 -5.85 -21.44 -4.26
C LEU A 26 -5.25 -22.84 -4.41
N VAL A 27 -4.51 -23.26 -3.41
CA VAL A 27 -3.80 -24.54 -3.37
C VAL A 27 -4.07 -25.19 -2.02
N ASN A 28 -4.74 -26.34 -2.05
CA ASN A 28 -4.93 -27.21 -0.89
C ASN A 28 -4.70 -28.67 -1.27
N HIS A 29 -4.89 -29.58 -0.32
CA HIS A 29 -4.69 -31.02 -0.50
C HIS A 29 -5.62 -31.65 -1.56
N ASN A 30 -6.70 -30.95 -1.95
CA ASN A 30 -7.66 -31.39 -2.97
C ASN A 30 -7.49 -30.65 -4.31
N THR A 31 -6.42 -29.88 -4.51
CA THR A 31 -6.15 -29.17 -5.77
C THR A 31 -5.08 -29.92 -6.59
N PRO A 32 -5.46 -30.92 -7.41
CA PRO A 32 -4.50 -31.72 -8.17
C PRO A 32 -3.88 -30.94 -9.35
N GLU A 33 -4.59 -29.94 -9.86
CA GLU A 33 -4.18 -29.14 -11.00
C GLU A 33 -4.59 -27.67 -10.81
N ILE A 34 -3.80 -26.78 -11.43
CA ILE A 34 -4.08 -25.36 -11.53
C ILE A 34 -3.86 -24.92 -12.97
N TRP A 35 -4.64 -23.95 -13.42
CA TRP A 35 -4.45 -23.36 -14.74
C TRP A 35 -3.48 -22.20 -14.62
N PHE A 36 -2.43 -22.22 -15.44
CA PHE A 36 -1.45 -21.13 -15.54
C PHE A 36 -1.53 -20.51 -16.93
N ALA A 37 -1.69 -19.19 -16.98
CA ALA A 37 -1.66 -18.40 -18.20
C ALA A 37 -0.54 -17.36 -18.11
N GLY A 38 0.50 -17.50 -18.93
CA GLY A 38 1.64 -16.58 -18.98
C GLY A 38 2.95 -17.26 -19.35
N ASP A 39 4.07 -16.59 -19.08
CA ASP A 39 5.42 -17.14 -19.26
C ASP A 39 5.92 -17.66 -17.89
N PRO A 40 6.15 -18.97 -17.74
CA PRO A 40 6.58 -19.55 -16.47
C PRO A 40 7.96 -19.07 -16.01
N LYS A 41 8.75 -18.44 -16.88
CA LYS A 41 10.06 -17.85 -16.54
C LYS A 41 10.00 -16.34 -16.26
N ARG A 42 8.80 -15.74 -16.29
CA ARG A 42 8.59 -14.30 -16.05
C ARG A 42 7.43 -14.05 -15.10
N TYR A 43 6.20 -14.09 -15.61
CA TYR A 43 4.98 -13.81 -14.89
C TYR A 43 3.79 -14.45 -15.58
N GLY A 44 2.73 -14.67 -14.81
CA GLY A 44 1.46 -15.16 -15.32
C GLY A 44 0.37 -15.05 -14.27
N VAL A 45 -0.79 -15.61 -14.60
CA VAL A 45 -1.94 -15.71 -13.71
C VAL A 45 -2.20 -17.19 -13.48
N ILE A 46 -2.45 -17.55 -12.22
CA ILE A 46 -2.93 -18.87 -11.85
C ILE A 46 -4.38 -18.82 -11.41
N SER A 47 -5.14 -19.85 -11.74
CA SER A 47 -6.51 -20.07 -11.27
C SER A 47 -6.75 -21.54 -11.01
N ARG A 48 -7.82 -21.83 -10.25
CA ARG A 48 -8.36 -23.19 -10.20
C ARG A 48 -8.98 -23.56 -11.54
N PRO A 49 -9.11 -24.87 -11.85
CA PRO A 49 -9.95 -25.32 -12.97
C PRO A 49 -11.34 -24.68 -12.89
N GLY A 50 -11.80 -24.11 -14.00
CA GLY A 50 -13.04 -23.31 -14.04
C GLY A 50 -12.85 -21.80 -13.87
N GLY A 51 -11.61 -21.32 -13.67
CA GLY A 51 -11.28 -19.88 -13.70
C GLY A 51 -11.54 -19.14 -12.39
N GLU A 52 -11.84 -19.84 -11.30
CA GLU A 52 -12.00 -19.25 -9.97
C GLU A 52 -10.64 -18.93 -9.32
N ASP A 53 -10.68 -18.01 -8.34
CA ASP A 53 -9.54 -17.64 -7.49
C ASP A 53 -8.28 -17.17 -8.24
N LEU A 54 -8.43 -16.34 -9.28
CA LEU A 54 -7.31 -15.79 -10.06
C LEU A 54 -6.28 -15.07 -9.17
N ARG A 55 -4.99 -15.45 -9.30
CA ARG A 55 -3.85 -14.79 -8.62
C ARG A 55 -2.70 -14.57 -9.58
N TYR A 56 -2.02 -13.44 -9.39
CA TYR A 56 -0.75 -13.19 -10.08
C TYR A 56 0.36 -14.07 -9.52
N ALA A 57 1.16 -14.61 -10.42
CA ALA A 57 2.31 -15.42 -10.13
C ALA A 57 3.52 -14.84 -10.87
N TYR A 58 4.66 -14.75 -10.19
CA TYR A 58 5.90 -14.21 -10.75
C TYR A 58 7.08 -15.12 -10.47
N TYR A 59 8.00 -15.20 -11.43
CA TYR A 59 9.24 -15.94 -11.30
C TYR A 59 10.30 -15.07 -10.60
N SER A 60 10.94 -15.62 -9.57
CA SER A 60 12.08 -14.97 -8.91
C SER A 60 13.35 -15.78 -9.12
N LYS A 61 14.35 -15.18 -9.78
CA LYS A 61 15.69 -15.77 -9.88
C LYS A 61 16.41 -15.82 -8.53
N ALA A 62 16.12 -14.87 -7.63
CA ALA A 62 16.83 -14.70 -6.38
C ALA A 62 16.27 -15.55 -5.23
N ARG A 63 15.01 -16.01 -5.32
CA ARG A 63 14.36 -16.85 -4.30
C ARG A 63 13.87 -18.15 -4.92
N GLN A 64 14.77 -19.14 -5.04
CA GLN A 64 14.34 -20.52 -5.23
C GLN A 64 14.11 -21.15 -3.85
N PRO A 65 12.89 -21.63 -3.54
CA PRO A 65 12.65 -22.32 -2.28
C PRO A 65 13.48 -23.63 -2.23
N PRO A 66 13.86 -24.08 -1.03
CA PRO A 66 14.59 -25.34 -0.87
C PRO A 66 13.81 -26.49 -1.51
N ARG A 67 14.51 -27.28 -2.34
CA ARG A 67 13.93 -28.48 -2.96
C ARG A 67 13.84 -29.57 -1.90
N PHE A 68 12.65 -29.83 -1.39
CA PHE A 68 12.38 -31.04 -0.62
C PHE A 68 12.17 -32.19 -1.61
N THR A 69 13.19 -33.03 -1.79
CA THR A 69 13.07 -34.27 -2.55
C THR A 69 12.36 -35.31 -1.70
N PHE A 70 11.03 -35.41 -1.84
CA PHE A 70 10.31 -36.62 -1.47
C PHE A 70 10.31 -37.55 -2.69
N THR A 71 11.12 -38.59 -2.62
CA THR A 71 11.15 -39.68 -3.60
C THR A 71 9.97 -40.62 -3.29
N ASP A 72 8.81 -40.35 -3.88
CA ASP A 72 7.76 -41.36 -3.96
C ASP A 72 8.04 -42.31 -5.12
N ARG A 73 8.16 -43.59 -4.76
CA ARG A 73 8.49 -44.71 -5.62
C ARG A 73 7.20 -45.31 -6.20
N ALA A 74 7.23 -45.49 -7.52
CA ALA A 74 6.38 -46.36 -8.36
C ALA A 74 4.95 -45.90 -8.68
N GLU A 75 4.65 -45.72 -9.98
CA GLU A 75 3.91 -46.73 -10.77
C GLU A 75 3.64 -46.25 -12.23
N GLY A 76 4.09 -47.06 -13.21
CA GLY A 76 3.41 -47.43 -14.47
C GLY A 76 3.01 -46.38 -15.53
N PRO A 77 3.39 -46.55 -16.82
CA PRO A 77 2.89 -45.73 -17.92
C PRO A 77 1.53 -46.24 -18.45
N ARG A 78 0.56 -45.33 -18.59
CA ARG A 78 -0.65 -45.54 -19.40
C ARG A 78 -0.71 -44.53 -20.54
N SER A 79 -0.69 -45.05 -21.75
CA SER A 79 -0.89 -44.36 -23.03
C SER A 79 -2.39 -44.13 -23.28
N GLY A 80 -2.75 -42.95 -23.79
CA GLY A 80 -4.09 -42.59 -24.25
C GLY A 80 -4.07 -41.30 -25.08
N PRO A 81 -4.99 -41.13 -26.05
CA PRO A 81 -4.71 -40.45 -27.31
C PRO A 81 -5.02 -38.95 -27.35
N GLU A 82 -4.35 -38.28 -28.29
CA GLU A 82 -4.49 -36.88 -28.69
C GLU A 82 -5.94 -36.48 -28.99
N ARG A 83 -6.37 -35.35 -28.41
CA ARG A 83 -7.55 -34.62 -28.87
C ARG A 83 -7.15 -33.29 -29.48
N SER A 84 -7.65 -33.10 -30.69
CA SER A 84 -7.42 -32.01 -31.63
C SER A 84 -7.84 -30.66 -31.07
N SER A 85 -6.96 -29.67 -31.27
CA SER A 85 -7.14 -28.26 -30.96
C SER A 85 -8.13 -27.60 -31.92
N VAL A 86 -9.27 -27.14 -31.39
CA VAL A 86 -10.12 -26.17 -32.10
C VAL A 86 -9.58 -24.78 -31.80
N SER A 87 -8.93 -24.21 -32.81
CA SER A 87 -8.41 -22.85 -32.82
C SER A 87 -9.56 -21.84 -32.86
N GLY A 88 -9.67 -21.05 -31.81
CA GLY A 88 -10.60 -19.93 -31.67
C GLY A 88 -10.11 -18.95 -30.62
N SER A 89 -8.81 -18.66 -30.59
CA SER A 89 -8.27 -17.67 -29.66
C SER A 89 -8.62 -16.27 -30.15
N ALA A 90 -9.65 -15.68 -29.56
CA ALA A 90 -9.86 -14.23 -29.58
C ALA A 90 -8.54 -13.55 -29.20
N GLY A 91 -7.95 -12.80 -30.12
CA GLY A 91 -6.58 -12.31 -30.03
C GLY A 91 -6.43 -11.22 -28.97
N TYR A 92 -6.20 -11.59 -27.72
CA TYR A 92 -5.80 -10.64 -26.69
C TYR A 92 -4.42 -10.06 -27.01
N GLN A 93 -4.29 -8.74 -26.95
CA GLN A 93 -3.03 -8.05 -27.19
C GLN A 93 -2.42 -7.62 -25.85
N LEU A 94 -1.17 -7.99 -25.61
CA LEU A 94 -0.40 -7.51 -24.46
C LEU A 94 0.07 -6.09 -24.77
N SER A 95 -0.44 -5.11 -24.04
CA SER A 95 -0.02 -3.72 -24.12
C SER A 95 0.73 -3.33 -22.85
N ARG A 96 1.75 -2.48 -22.97
CA ARG A 96 2.54 -1.99 -21.83
C ARG A 96 2.10 -0.58 -21.50
N GLU A 97 1.39 -0.40 -20.39
CA GLU A 97 0.87 0.89 -19.94
C GLU A 97 1.46 1.23 -18.56
N ASN A 98 2.12 2.39 -18.45
CA ASN A 98 2.73 2.88 -17.20
C ASN A 98 3.62 1.85 -16.48
N GLY A 99 4.43 1.10 -17.23
CA GLY A 99 5.31 0.07 -16.68
C GLY A 99 4.63 -1.27 -16.35
N THR A 100 3.30 -1.33 -16.39
CA THR A 100 2.49 -2.53 -16.16
C THR A 100 2.09 -3.16 -17.50
N VAL A 101 2.18 -4.49 -17.61
CA VAL A 101 1.69 -5.21 -18.79
C VAL A 101 0.23 -5.57 -18.59
N VAL A 102 -0.65 -5.03 -19.42
CA VAL A 102 -2.09 -5.23 -19.35
C VAL A 102 -2.54 -6.01 -20.58
N MET A 103 -3.33 -7.06 -20.36
CA MET A 103 -3.95 -7.86 -21.42
C MET A 103 -5.22 -7.15 -21.86
N THR A 104 -5.21 -6.57 -23.06
CA THR A 104 -6.33 -5.80 -23.58
C THR A 104 -7.12 -6.67 -24.55
N SER A 105 -8.41 -6.84 -24.30
CA SER A 105 -9.30 -7.46 -25.29
C SER A 105 -9.46 -6.50 -26.47
N PRO A 106 -9.46 -6.98 -27.74
CA PRO A 106 -9.70 -6.13 -28.92
C PRO A 106 -11.00 -5.33 -28.88
N THR A 107 -11.95 -5.74 -28.03
CA THR A 107 -13.27 -5.13 -27.85
C THR A 107 -13.44 -4.44 -26.50
N ALA A 108 -12.41 -4.43 -25.64
CA ALA A 108 -12.48 -3.65 -24.41
C ALA A 108 -12.21 -2.19 -24.74
N ASP A 109 -13.26 -1.37 -24.72
CA ASP A 109 -13.10 0.07 -24.67
C ASP A 109 -12.08 0.42 -23.57
N PRO A 110 -11.10 1.30 -23.84
CA PRO A 110 -10.09 1.66 -22.86
C PRO A 110 -10.78 2.13 -21.60
N THR A 111 -10.67 1.34 -20.52
CA THR A 111 -11.27 1.70 -19.25
C THR A 111 -10.57 2.98 -18.81
N PRO A 112 -11.28 4.10 -18.65
CA PRO A 112 -10.64 5.36 -18.32
C PRO A 112 -9.81 5.17 -17.03
N PRO A 113 -8.61 5.80 -16.95
CA PRO A 113 -7.74 5.65 -15.80
C PRO A 113 -8.53 5.96 -14.53
N ARG A 114 -8.48 5.05 -13.54
CA ARG A 114 -9.24 5.20 -12.29
C ARG A 114 -8.81 6.51 -11.61
N ILE A 115 -9.66 7.53 -11.70
CA ILE A 115 -9.40 8.82 -11.07
C ILE A 115 -9.49 8.61 -9.56
N ARG A 116 -8.35 8.77 -8.90
CA ARG A 116 -8.22 8.66 -7.45
C ARG A 116 -9.04 9.72 -6.74
N TYR A 117 -9.81 9.32 -5.72
CA TYR A 117 -10.69 10.22 -4.98
C TYR A 117 -9.91 11.33 -4.29
N GLY A 118 -10.36 12.58 -4.51
CA GLY A 118 -9.72 13.77 -4.00
C GLY A 118 -8.35 14.07 -4.63
N SER A 119 -7.93 13.37 -5.69
CA SER A 119 -6.74 13.77 -6.46
C SER A 119 -6.95 15.12 -7.13
N LEU A 120 -5.88 15.85 -7.49
CA LEU A 120 -6.02 17.16 -8.13
C LEU A 120 -6.82 17.12 -9.46
N LYS A 121 -6.95 15.94 -10.07
CA LYS A 121 -7.73 15.68 -11.30
C LYS A 121 -9.18 15.26 -11.02
N ASP A 122 -9.54 15.00 -9.76
CA ASP A 122 -10.91 14.64 -9.38
C ASP A 122 -11.78 15.90 -9.28
N PHE A 123 -12.66 16.06 -10.26
CA PHE A 123 -13.65 17.14 -10.36
C PHE A 123 -14.79 17.02 -9.35
N GLY A 124 -14.97 15.86 -8.71
CA GLY A 124 -15.95 15.67 -7.64
C GLY A 124 -15.59 16.38 -6.33
N TYR A 125 -14.45 17.08 -6.29
CA TYR A 125 -13.97 17.91 -5.19
C TYR A 125 -13.41 19.22 -5.75
N PRO A 126 -14.29 20.20 -6.06
CA PRO A 126 -13.93 21.37 -6.87
C PRO A 126 -13.10 22.42 -6.12
N SER A 127 -13.05 22.39 -4.78
CA SER A 127 -12.35 23.42 -4.01
C SER A 127 -10.84 23.41 -4.28
N PRO A 128 -10.13 24.56 -4.32
CA PRO A 128 -8.66 24.59 -4.44
C PRO A 128 -7.97 23.87 -3.28
N ARG A 129 -7.23 22.79 -3.58
CA ARG A 129 -6.72 21.85 -2.56
C ARG A 129 -5.24 21.98 -2.29
N LYS A 130 -4.42 22.25 -3.32
CA LYS A 130 -2.96 22.21 -3.22
C LYS A 130 -2.44 23.15 -2.12
N LEU A 131 -2.82 24.43 -2.19
CA LEU A 131 -2.42 25.43 -1.20
C LEU A 131 -2.90 25.07 0.22
N ARG A 132 -4.19 24.72 0.37
CA ARG A 132 -4.74 24.34 1.68
C ARG A 132 -4.02 23.14 2.30
N ARG A 133 -3.71 22.11 1.49
CA ARG A 133 -2.97 20.92 1.91
C ARG A 133 -1.56 21.28 2.36
N THR A 134 -0.86 22.09 1.58
CA THR A 134 0.50 22.55 1.90
C THR A 134 0.51 23.37 3.18
N CYS A 135 -0.38 24.35 3.34
CA CYS A 135 -0.47 25.15 4.57
C CYS A 135 -0.87 24.30 5.77
N ALA A 136 -1.83 23.38 5.63
CA ALA A 136 -2.21 22.45 6.68
C ALA A 136 -1.02 21.59 7.14
N PHE A 137 -0.23 21.08 6.19
CA PHE A 137 0.98 20.32 6.49
C PHE A 137 2.02 21.15 7.24
N ILE A 138 2.27 22.40 6.82
CA ILE A 138 3.22 23.30 7.49
C ILE A 138 2.77 23.57 8.94
N VAL A 139 1.47 23.80 9.15
CA VAL A 139 0.90 24.02 10.49
C VAL A 139 1.04 22.76 11.36
N ASP A 140 0.63 21.59 10.85
CA ASP A 140 0.80 20.32 11.58
C ASP A 140 2.27 20.12 11.97
N PHE A 141 3.20 20.28 11.02
CA PHE A 141 4.63 20.11 11.26
C PHE A 141 5.18 21.08 12.31
N ALA A 142 4.83 22.36 12.22
CA ALA A 142 5.24 23.37 13.19
C ALA A 142 4.69 23.07 14.59
N LEU A 143 3.41 22.68 14.70
CA LEU A 143 2.79 22.32 15.97
C LEU A 143 3.48 21.11 16.60
N HIS A 144 3.77 20.07 15.82
CA HIS A 144 4.49 18.91 16.33
C HIS A 144 5.89 19.32 16.78
N LEU A 145 6.62 20.09 15.97
CA LEU A 145 8.01 20.51 16.26
C LEU A 145 8.09 21.35 17.53
N LEU A 146 7.22 22.35 17.66
CA LEU A 146 7.13 23.18 18.85
C LEU A 146 6.73 22.37 20.08
N SER A 147 5.80 21.40 19.93
CA SER A 147 5.42 20.50 21.04
C SER A 147 6.60 19.63 21.49
N GLY A 148 7.37 19.08 20.55
CA GLY A 148 8.55 18.29 20.85
C GLY A 148 9.62 19.08 21.60
N ILE A 149 9.93 20.30 21.13
CA ILE A 149 10.89 21.20 21.79
C ILE A 149 10.38 21.63 23.17
N ALA A 150 9.14 22.07 23.27
CA ALA A 150 8.56 22.55 24.54
C ALA A 150 8.54 21.45 25.60
N ILE A 151 8.06 20.25 25.25
CA ILE A 151 8.07 19.11 26.18
C ILE A 151 9.50 18.72 26.52
N GLY A 152 10.39 18.64 25.52
CA GLY A 152 11.81 18.33 25.71
C GLY A 152 12.53 19.28 26.67
N LEU A 153 12.19 20.58 26.63
CA LEU A 153 12.69 21.57 27.58
C LEU A 153 12.11 21.38 28.99
N VAL A 154 10.80 21.14 29.11
CA VAL A 154 10.13 20.97 30.41
C VAL A 154 10.63 19.74 31.16
N VAL A 155 10.98 18.67 30.44
CA VAL A 155 11.50 17.42 31.07
C VAL A 155 13.02 17.40 31.21
N ALA A 156 13.72 18.43 30.72
CA ALA A 156 15.18 18.51 30.82
C ALA A 156 15.63 18.71 32.27
N PRO A 157 16.72 18.04 32.71
CA PRO A 157 17.36 18.34 33.98
C PRO A 157 17.74 19.83 34.05
N GLY A 158 17.52 20.46 35.21
CA GLY A 158 17.79 21.88 35.40
C GLY A 158 16.73 22.83 34.85
N PHE A 159 15.63 22.32 34.27
CA PHE A 159 14.50 23.18 33.92
C PHE A 159 13.91 23.83 35.17
N SER A 160 13.92 25.16 35.20
CA SER A 160 13.09 25.96 36.11
C SER A 160 12.35 27.04 35.31
N PRO A 161 11.07 27.31 35.64
CA PRO A 161 10.32 28.41 35.05
C PRO A 161 11.04 29.77 35.21
N GLU A 162 11.79 29.92 36.30
CA GLU A 162 12.57 31.11 36.62
C GLU A 162 13.77 31.27 35.68
N ALA A 163 14.53 30.20 35.39
CA ALA A 163 15.62 30.22 34.43
C ALA A 163 15.13 30.54 33.01
N LEU A 164 13.96 30.02 32.63
CA LEU A 164 13.35 30.34 31.34
C LEU A 164 12.97 31.83 31.23
N ARG A 165 12.40 32.41 32.29
CA ARG A 165 12.08 33.86 32.33
C ARG A 165 13.35 34.72 32.34
N ALA A 166 14.38 34.31 33.07
CA ALA A 166 15.67 34.98 33.14
C ALA A 166 16.51 34.82 31.87
N HIS A 167 16.04 34.07 30.87
CA HIS A 167 16.77 33.72 29.65
C HIS A 167 18.10 33.00 29.92
N ASP A 168 18.24 32.33 31.07
CA ASP A 168 19.42 31.53 31.42
C ASP A 168 19.29 30.09 30.90
N ILE A 169 19.09 29.99 29.59
CA ILE A 169 18.88 28.72 28.87
C ILE A 169 20.16 27.88 28.75
N GLN A 170 21.33 28.42 29.12
CA GLN A 170 22.60 27.71 29.06
C GLN A 170 22.73 26.62 30.15
N GLN A 171 21.96 26.73 31.24
CA GLN A 171 21.95 25.74 32.31
C GLN A 171 20.99 24.57 32.05
N ILE A 172 20.17 24.65 31.00
CA ILE A 172 19.21 23.59 30.67
C ILE A 172 19.92 22.51 29.87
N GLU A 173 20.02 21.30 30.41
CA GLU A 173 20.59 20.15 29.73
C GLU A 173 19.59 19.59 28.70
N PHE A 174 19.43 20.32 27.59
CA PHE A 174 18.53 19.94 26.52
C PHE A 174 18.97 18.64 25.84
N ASN A 175 18.14 17.61 25.93
CA ASN A 175 18.37 16.35 25.25
C ASN A 175 17.59 16.29 23.92
N PRO A 176 18.25 16.39 22.75
CA PRO A 176 17.57 16.39 21.46
C PRO A 176 16.85 15.08 21.14
N PHE A 177 17.29 13.94 21.72
CA PHE A 177 16.61 12.66 21.52
C PHE A 177 15.25 12.61 22.23
N ILE A 178 15.14 13.22 23.41
CA ILE A 178 13.86 13.34 24.11
C ILE A 178 12.92 14.24 23.31
N ALA A 179 13.41 15.40 22.86
CA ALA A 179 12.61 16.31 22.03
C ALA A 179 12.13 15.64 20.72
N LEU A 180 13.00 14.85 20.07
CA LEU A 180 12.64 14.05 18.90
C LEU A 180 11.58 12.99 19.22
N GLY A 181 11.72 12.27 20.34
CA GLY A 181 10.72 11.31 20.81
C GLY A 181 9.36 11.97 21.08
N CYS A 182 9.35 13.12 21.73
CA CYS A 182 8.14 13.91 21.98
C CYS A 182 7.53 14.47 20.69
N TRP A 183 8.35 14.91 19.73
CA TRP A 183 7.90 15.31 18.39
C TRP A 183 7.17 14.17 17.67
N LEU A 184 7.78 12.98 17.66
CA LEU A 184 7.18 11.78 17.06
C LEU A 184 5.87 11.39 17.76
N ALA A 185 5.84 11.43 19.10
CA ALA A 185 4.64 11.13 19.88
C ALA A 185 3.51 12.13 19.60
N ALA A 186 3.80 13.43 19.57
CA ALA A 186 2.82 14.45 19.21
C ALA A 186 2.27 14.24 17.79
N SER A 187 3.16 13.93 16.84
CA SER A 187 2.76 13.62 15.47
C SER A 187 1.87 12.39 15.36
N PHE A 188 2.19 11.33 16.12
CA PHE A 188 1.39 10.11 16.19
C PHE A 188 -0.01 10.39 16.75
N VAL A 189 -0.09 11.12 17.87
CA VAL A 189 -1.37 11.46 18.49
C VAL A 189 -2.25 12.24 17.52
N ASP A 190 -1.72 13.28 16.86
CA ASP A 190 -2.49 14.08 15.91
C ASP A 190 -2.88 13.31 14.64
N ARG A 191 -1.91 12.65 13.98
CA ARG A 191 -2.11 12.01 12.67
C ARG A 191 -2.76 10.63 12.73
N VAL A 192 -2.68 9.92 13.86
CA VAL A 192 -3.21 8.56 14.00
C VAL A 192 -4.40 8.55 14.94
N VAL A 193 -4.23 9.03 16.18
CA VAL A 193 -5.28 8.94 17.20
C VAL A 193 -6.41 9.94 16.90
N ILE A 194 -6.10 11.24 16.91
CA ILE A 194 -7.08 12.31 16.67
C ILE A 194 -7.69 12.15 15.30
N GLN A 195 -6.88 12.03 14.25
CA GLN A 195 -7.37 11.87 12.88
C GLN A 195 -8.22 10.61 12.68
N SER A 196 -8.07 9.54 13.46
CA SER A 196 -8.98 8.37 13.35
C SER A 196 -10.38 8.67 13.85
N ILE A 197 -10.52 9.57 14.83
CA ILE A 197 -11.78 9.93 15.48
C ILE A 197 -12.48 11.06 14.72
N VAL A 198 -11.75 12.14 14.43
CA VAL A 198 -12.33 13.36 13.80
C VAL A 198 -12.09 13.43 12.30
N HIS A 199 -11.37 12.47 11.72
CA HIS A 199 -11.03 12.38 10.30
C HIS A 199 -10.18 13.54 9.78
N THR A 200 -9.62 14.35 10.68
CA THR A 200 -8.77 15.50 10.36
C THR A 200 -7.67 15.68 11.40
N THR A 201 -6.59 16.36 11.03
CA THR A 201 -5.56 16.83 11.97
C THR A 201 -5.83 18.29 12.35
N ILE A 202 -5.15 18.81 13.35
CA ILE A 202 -5.32 20.21 13.79
C ILE A 202 -5.13 21.20 12.63
N GLY A 203 -4.03 21.09 11.88
CA GLY A 203 -3.75 21.94 10.72
C GLY A 203 -4.78 21.76 9.61
N LYS A 204 -5.20 20.53 9.32
CA LYS A 204 -6.25 20.28 8.31
C LYS A 204 -7.59 20.89 8.72
N ALA A 205 -7.94 20.82 10.00
CA ALA A 205 -9.16 21.42 10.54
C ALA A 205 -9.19 22.94 10.31
N ILE A 206 -8.07 23.63 10.57
CA ILE A 206 -7.93 25.09 10.35
C ILE A 206 -8.26 25.47 8.90
N PHE A 207 -7.86 24.65 7.92
CA PHE A 207 -8.14 24.91 6.50
C PHE A 207 -9.44 24.27 5.98
N GLY A 208 -10.26 23.71 6.87
CA GLY A 208 -11.54 23.06 6.55
C GLY A 208 -11.37 21.76 5.75
N LEU A 209 -10.24 21.08 5.94
CA LEU A 209 -9.91 19.82 5.27
C LEU A 209 -10.24 18.61 6.14
N VAL A 210 -10.55 17.51 5.48
CA VAL A 210 -10.78 16.18 6.06
C VAL A 210 -10.05 15.15 5.21
N ALA A 211 -9.50 14.12 5.83
CA ALA A 211 -8.82 13.04 5.12
C ALA A 211 -9.84 12.02 4.60
N ILE A 212 -9.63 11.56 3.38
CA ILE A 212 -10.39 10.49 2.75
C ILE A 212 -9.43 9.44 2.18
N GLN A 213 -9.95 8.22 2.09
CA GLN A 213 -9.27 7.11 1.46
C GLN A 213 -9.36 7.28 -0.06
N PRO A 214 -8.23 7.24 -0.77
CA PRO A 214 -8.16 7.56 -2.20
C PRO A 214 -8.84 6.54 -3.13
N ASP A 215 -9.03 5.33 -2.64
CA ASP A 215 -9.56 4.15 -3.33
C ASP A 215 -11.07 3.95 -3.07
N THR A 216 -11.52 4.20 -1.85
CA THR A 216 -12.89 3.90 -1.41
C THR A 216 -13.74 5.15 -1.15
N ASN A 217 -13.12 6.33 -1.17
CA ASN A 217 -13.75 7.60 -0.78
C ASN A 217 -14.30 7.64 0.66
N ARG A 218 -13.89 6.70 1.51
CA ARG A 218 -14.33 6.61 2.91
C ARG A 218 -13.39 7.37 3.83
N TYR A 219 -13.82 7.63 5.06
CA TYR A 219 -12.91 8.13 6.09
C TYR A 219 -11.84 7.10 6.45
N PRO A 220 -10.63 7.54 6.79
CA PRO A 220 -9.53 6.64 7.11
C PRO A 220 -9.76 5.89 8.42
N THR A 221 -9.39 4.60 8.44
CA THR A 221 -9.37 3.80 9.66
C THR A 221 -8.07 4.02 10.45
N PHE A 222 -8.09 3.75 11.75
CA PHE A 222 -6.90 3.81 12.61
C PHE A 222 -5.73 3.00 12.02
N GLY A 223 -5.97 1.75 11.62
CA GLY A 223 -4.93 0.89 11.05
C GLY A 223 -4.32 1.45 9.77
N ARG A 224 -5.13 2.09 8.91
CA ARG A 224 -4.62 2.74 7.69
C ARG A 224 -3.80 3.99 8.03
N LEU A 225 -4.24 4.80 9.00
CA LEU A 225 -3.47 5.97 9.46
C LEU A 225 -2.14 5.55 10.09
N LEU A 226 -2.14 4.49 10.90
CA LEU A 226 -0.94 3.92 11.50
C LEU A 226 0.05 3.44 10.43
N ALA A 227 -0.43 2.68 9.45
CA ALA A 227 0.39 2.21 8.34
C ALA A 227 0.98 3.38 7.55
N THR A 228 0.17 4.40 7.23
CA THR A 228 0.64 5.63 6.58
C THR A 228 1.69 6.34 7.45
N TRP A 229 1.49 6.46 8.75
CA TRP A 229 2.42 7.14 9.65
C TRP A 229 3.78 6.41 9.73
N LEU A 230 3.76 5.08 9.90
CA LEU A 230 4.97 4.25 9.86
C LEU A 230 5.69 4.36 8.52
N PHE A 231 4.95 4.38 7.41
CA PHE A 231 5.52 4.58 6.09
C PHE A 231 6.22 5.94 5.97
N HIS A 232 5.64 7.02 6.47
CA HIS A 232 6.29 8.35 6.48
C HIS A 232 7.52 8.41 7.39
N LEU A 233 7.55 7.62 8.47
CA LEU A 233 8.73 7.51 9.33
C LEU A 233 9.84 6.69 8.68
N TYR A 234 9.47 5.63 7.95
CA TYR A 234 10.41 4.75 7.25
C TYR A 234 10.99 5.37 5.98
N LEU A 235 10.19 6.11 5.20
CA LEU A 235 10.60 6.63 3.89
C LEU A 235 11.91 7.45 3.92
N PRO A 236 12.15 8.38 4.86
CA PRO A 236 13.44 9.06 4.97
C PRO A 236 14.61 8.11 5.29
N LEU A 237 14.38 7.10 6.13
CA LEU A 237 15.38 6.08 6.47
C LEU A 237 15.69 5.18 5.26
N ALA A 238 14.67 4.87 4.46
CA ALA A 238 14.75 4.04 3.27
C ALA A 238 15.31 4.78 2.04
N ILE A 239 15.32 6.12 2.03
CA ILE A 239 16.04 6.93 1.02
C ILE A 239 17.53 6.99 1.38
N LEU A 240 17.87 6.94 2.68
CA LEU A 240 19.24 6.98 3.17
C LEU A 240 19.95 5.61 3.16
N GLY A 241 19.19 4.51 3.08
CA GLY A 241 19.73 3.16 2.84
C GLY A 241 19.18 2.59 1.53
N ASP A 242 19.78 1.54 0.95
CA ASP A 242 19.26 0.84 -0.24
C ASP A 242 17.99 0.00 0.07
N GLY A 243 17.02 0.60 0.77
CA GLY A 243 15.85 -0.07 1.31
C GLY A 243 14.80 -0.42 0.26
N ILE A 244 14.23 -1.62 0.37
CA ILE A 244 13.08 -2.08 -0.42
C ILE A 244 11.82 -1.36 0.09
N GLY A 245 11.31 -0.39 -0.69
CA GLY A 245 10.02 0.26 -0.43
C GLY A 245 8.81 -0.64 -0.75
N PRO A 246 7.60 -0.32 -0.25
CA PRO A 246 6.38 -1.04 -0.59
C PRO A 246 6.01 -0.86 -2.06
N ASP A 247 5.44 -1.91 -2.67
CA ASP A 247 5.18 -2.02 -4.12
C ASP A 247 4.10 -1.05 -4.66
N ASP A 248 3.32 -0.40 -3.78
CA ASP A 248 2.23 0.52 -4.17
C ASP A 248 2.13 1.67 -3.17
N ASP A 249 3.12 2.58 -3.23
CA ASP A 249 3.27 3.74 -2.36
C ASP A 249 2.05 4.67 -2.41
N GLU A 250 1.42 4.78 -3.57
CA GLU A 250 0.22 5.58 -3.81
C GLU A 250 -0.94 5.22 -2.86
N ASN A 251 -1.12 3.95 -2.51
CA ASN A 251 -2.19 3.48 -1.62
C ASN A 251 -2.04 3.96 -0.17
N TYR A 252 -0.82 4.33 0.23
CA TYR A 252 -0.51 4.79 1.59
C TYR A 252 -0.74 6.29 1.76
N PHE A 253 -0.85 7.06 0.67
CA PHE A 253 -1.13 8.48 0.76
C PHE A 253 -2.63 8.75 0.97
N MET A 254 -3.00 9.39 2.07
CA MET A 254 -4.37 9.87 2.26
C MET A 254 -4.56 11.14 1.43
N THR A 255 -5.74 11.34 0.84
CA THR A 255 -6.08 12.61 0.18
C THR A 255 -6.88 13.49 1.13
N ALA A 256 -6.49 14.76 1.28
CA ALA A 256 -7.20 15.71 2.13
C ALA A 256 -8.12 16.61 1.29
N VAL A 257 -9.43 16.53 1.46
CA VAL A 257 -10.42 17.29 0.69
C VAL A 257 -11.18 18.25 1.59
N ARG A 258 -11.85 19.26 1.03
CA ARG A 258 -12.65 20.18 1.85
C ARG A 258 -13.86 19.45 2.41
N TRP A 259 -14.19 19.68 3.67
CA TRP A 259 -15.34 19.03 4.32
C TRP A 259 -16.69 19.36 3.62
N ARG A 260 -16.78 20.52 2.95
CA ARG A 260 -17.99 21.02 2.28
C ARG A 260 -18.25 20.19 1.04
N ASP A 261 -17.21 19.98 0.24
CA ASP A 261 -17.24 19.14 -0.96
C ASP A 261 -17.66 17.69 -0.63
N VAL A 262 -17.16 17.10 0.48
CA VAL A 262 -17.60 15.76 0.93
C VAL A 262 -19.10 15.76 1.25
N ARG A 263 -19.57 16.78 1.98
CA ARG A 263 -20.98 16.90 2.37
C ARG A 263 -21.89 17.11 1.17
N GLU A 264 -21.50 17.96 0.23
CA GLU A 264 -22.22 18.23 -1.02
C GLU A 264 -22.31 16.96 -1.86
N ARG A 265 -21.20 16.23 -2.03
CA ARG A 265 -21.20 14.96 -2.74
C ARG A 265 -22.13 13.92 -2.10
N ASN A 266 -22.11 13.79 -0.78
CA ASN A 266 -22.99 12.86 -0.07
C ASN A 266 -24.48 13.23 -0.21
N ARG A 267 -24.80 14.53 -0.33
CA ARG A 267 -26.18 14.99 -0.59
C ARG A 267 -26.65 14.67 -2.01
N MET A 268 -25.75 14.66 -2.99
CA MET A 268 -26.10 14.33 -4.38
C MET A 268 -26.22 12.83 -4.63
N ALA A 269 -25.68 12.01 -3.72
CA ALA A 269 -25.64 10.55 -3.84
C ALA A 269 -26.77 9.83 -3.08
N GLY A 270 -27.54 10.54 -2.25
CA GLY A 270 -28.69 10.01 -1.50
C GLY A 270 -29.98 10.63 -1.99
#